data_AF-A0A7J7HH47-F1
#
_entry.id   AF-A0A7J7HH47-F1
#
_cell.length_a   1.000
_cell.length_b   1.000
_cell.length_c   1.000
_cell.angle_alpha   90.00
_cell.angle_beta   90.00
_cell.angle_gamma   90.00
#
_symmetry.space_group_name_H-M   'P 1'
#
loop_
_entity.id
_entity.type
_entity.pdbx_description
1 polymer ?
#
loop_
_entity_poly.entity_id
_entity_poly.type
_entity_poly.pdbx_seq_one_letter_code
_entity_poly.pdbx_strand_id
1 'polypeptide(L)'
;MAWSISVSMADKTFNFQFTTVDRGVTLSEALLRHDKWLEKKGIKNTNFAVVTWSNWDCRVMLESECRYKKIRKPPYFNRWINLKVPFHELFGGVRCNLKEAVQLAGLAWQGRAHCGLDDAKNTARLLAFLMHKGFKFFITDKLMCQSTDHSSTWKQPQEHLPIPPYHPHKLKDLHNPLIQLHPLCYCGVKSSKGMVRKPGPKQGSFFFGCGNWTAARGARCLYFEWASP
;
A
#
# COMPACT_ATOMS: atom_id res chain seq x y z
N MET A 1 8.72 -18.46 2.62
CA MET A 1 8.04 -17.15 2.82
C MET A 1 6.57 -17.33 2.52
N ALA A 2 5.68 -16.95 3.44
CA ALA A 2 4.25 -17.20 3.32
C ALA A 2 3.57 -16.15 2.42
N TRP A 3 2.88 -16.62 1.38
CA TRP A 3 2.09 -15.77 0.48
C TRP A 3 0.68 -15.55 1.04
N SER A 4 0.49 -14.47 1.79
CA SER A 4 -0.86 -13.95 2.09
C SER A 4 -1.16 -12.76 1.20
N ILE A 5 -1.69 -13.04 0.00
CA ILE A 5 -2.50 -12.08 -0.75
C ILE A 5 -3.95 -12.43 -0.41
N SER A 6 -4.54 -11.67 0.51
CA SER A 6 -5.91 -11.87 0.98
C SER A 6 -6.90 -11.37 -0.07
N VAL A 7 -7.03 -12.09 -1.18
CA VAL A 7 -8.15 -11.94 -2.11
C VAL A 7 -9.02 -13.17 -1.99
N SER A 8 -10.33 -12.96 -1.82
CA SER A 8 -11.29 -14.03 -1.49
C SER A 8 -11.49 -15.01 -2.65
N MET A 9 -10.57 -15.96 -2.79
CA MET A 9 -10.67 -17.11 -3.68
C MET A 9 -11.52 -18.18 -3.00
N ALA A 10 -12.83 -18.01 -3.07
CA ALA A 10 -13.77 -19.05 -2.66
C ALA A 10 -13.91 -20.11 -3.77
N ASP A 11 -13.06 -21.14 -3.72
CA ASP A 11 -13.47 -22.48 -4.13
C ASP A 11 -12.84 -23.55 -3.22
N LYS A 12 -13.39 -24.77 -3.26
CA LYS A 12 -13.18 -25.79 -2.22
C LYS A 12 -11.78 -26.44 -2.30
N THR A 13 -11.38 -27.04 -1.17
CA THR A 13 -10.15 -27.84 -0.95
C THR A 13 -8.80 -27.17 -1.21
N PHE A 14 -8.15 -26.68 -0.15
CA PHE A 14 -6.73 -26.96 0.10
C PHE A 14 -6.36 -26.75 1.58
N ASN A 15 -5.79 -27.77 2.23
CA ASN A 15 -5.30 -27.71 3.60
C ASN A 15 -3.76 -27.61 3.56
N PHE A 16 -3.19 -26.50 4.03
CA PHE A 16 -1.79 -26.14 3.72
C PHE A 16 -0.77 -26.63 4.77
N GLN A 17 -0.12 -27.78 4.53
CA GLN A 17 1.09 -28.18 5.25
C GLN A 17 2.34 -27.81 4.43
N PHE A 18 3.53 -27.83 5.06
CA PHE A 18 4.73 -27.09 4.63
C PHE A 18 5.45 -27.58 3.34
N THR A 19 4.83 -28.45 2.53
CA THR A 19 5.49 -29.19 1.44
C THR A 19 5.26 -28.66 0.01
N THR A 20 4.44 -27.61 -0.18
CA THR A 20 3.95 -27.20 -1.52
C THR A 20 4.59 -25.96 -2.16
N VAL A 21 5.79 -25.55 -1.74
CA VAL A 21 6.52 -24.49 -2.48
C VAL A 21 6.88 -24.95 -3.91
N ASP A 22 7.20 -26.23 -4.08
CA ASP A 22 7.65 -26.82 -5.37
C ASP A 22 6.53 -27.01 -6.41
N ARG A 23 5.27 -26.71 -6.06
CA ARG A 23 4.13 -26.70 -7.00
C ARG A 23 3.46 -25.33 -7.11
N GLY A 24 4.06 -24.29 -6.53
CA GLY A 24 3.58 -22.92 -6.63
C GLY A 24 3.71 -22.35 -8.06
N VAL A 25 2.76 -21.52 -8.47
CA VAL A 25 2.90 -20.72 -9.70
C VAL A 25 3.65 -19.40 -9.41
N THR A 26 4.25 -18.81 -10.43
CA THR A 26 4.86 -17.47 -10.30
C THR A 26 3.79 -16.41 -10.00
N LEU A 27 4.19 -15.28 -9.41
CA LEU A 27 3.25 -14.17 -9.15
C LEU A 27 2.59 -13.65 -10.44
N SER A 28 3.33 -13.59 -11.55
CA SER A 28 2.77 -13.11 -12.83
C SER A 28 1.65 -14.04 -13.31
N GLU A 29 1.87 -15.35 -13.21
CA GLU A 29 0.87 -16.37 -13.54
C GLU A 29 -0.31 -16.36 -12.57
N ALA A 30 -0.07 -16.16 -11.26
CA ALA A 30 -1.14 -16.03 -10.27
C ALA A 30 -2.05 -14.82 -10.55
N LEU A 31 -1.47 -13.67 -10.90
CA LEU A 31 -2.21 -12.46 -11.26
C LEU A 31 -2.99 -12.64 -12.56
N LEU A 32 -2.41 -13.31 -13.57
CA LEU A 32 -3.09 -13.64 -14.82
C LEU A 32 -4.28 -14.60 -14.61
N ARG A 33 -4.10 -15.64 -13.79
CA ARG A 33 -5.18 -16.57 -13.41
C ARG A 33 -6.30 -15.86 -12.66
N HIS A 34 -5.95 -14.95 -11.75
CA HIS A 34 -6.92 -14.14 -11.02
C HIS A 34 -7.72 -13.22 -11.95
N ASP A 35 -7.07 -12.54 -12.89
CA ASP A 35 -7.74 -11.66 -13.87
C ASP A 35 -8.71 -12.45 -14.77
N LYS A 36 -8.28 -13.61 -15.30
CA LYS A 36 -9.15 -14.53 -16.05
C LYS A 36 -10.31 -15.08 -15.22
N TRP A 37 -10.11 -15.28 -13.91
CA TRP A 37 -11.18 -15.71 -13.01
C TRP A 37 -12.22 -14.61 -12.77
N LEU A 38 -11.79 -13.34 -12.57
CA LEU A 38 -12.71 -12.20 -12.48
C LEU A 38 -13.54 -12.02 -13.75
N GLU A 39 -12.92 -12.21 -14.91
CA GLU A 39 -13.55 -12.18 -16.23
C GLU A 39 -14.58 -13.30 -16.38
N LYS A 40 -14.21 -14.56 -16.08
CA LYS A 40 -15.13 -15.71 -16.08
C LYS A 40 -16.30 -15.57 -15.10
N LYS A 41 -16.11 -14.84 -14.00
CA LYS A 41 -17.18 -14.53 -13.02
C LYS A 41 -18.02 -13.29 -13.41
N GLY A 42 -17.70 -12.62 -14.52
CA GLY A 42 -18.38 -11.40 -14.96
C GLY A 42 -18.07 -10.15 -14.12
N ILE A 43 -17.21 -10.26 -13.09
CA ILE A 43 -16.93 -9.19 -12.12
C ILE A 43 -16.07 -8.08 -12.72
N LYS A 44 -15.19 -8.42 -13.68
CA LYS A 44 -14.20 -7.49 -14.25
C LYS A 44 -14.81 -6.22 -14.87
N ASN A 45 -16.06 -6.30 -15.35
CA ASN A 45 -16.80 -5.20 -15.96
C ASN A 45 -17.83 -4.55 -15.03
N THR A 46 -17.87 -4.92 -13.74
CA THR A 46 -18.77 -4.32 -12.74
C THR A 46 -18.04 -3.31 -11.85
N ASN A 47 -18.79 -2.55 -11.06
CA ASN A 47 -18.21 -1.74 -10.00
C ASN A 47 -17.88 -2.63 -8.78
N PHE A 48 -16.63 -3.08 -8.69
CA PHE A 48 -16.13 -3.88 -7.57
C PHE A 48 -14.91 -3.24 -6.90
N ALA A 49 -14.63 -3.67 -5.67
CA ALA A 49 -13.45 -3.24 -4.91
C ALA A 49 -12.77 -4.44 -4.24
N VAL A 50 -11.44 -4.39 -4.15
CA VAL A 50 -10.68 -5.33 -3.32
C VAL A 50 -10.87 -4.94 -1.85
N VAL A 51 -11.05 -5.92 -0.96
CA VAL A 51 -11.17 -5.70 0.49
C VAL A 51 -10.02 -6.42 1.19
N THR A 52 -9.34 -5.73 2.11
CA THR A 52 -8.20 -6.25 2.87
C THR A 52 -8.34 -5.90 4.34
N TRP A 53 -7.72 -6.66 5.25
CA TRP A 53 -7.69 -6.27 6.66
C TRP A 53 -6.83 -5.04 6.93
N SER A 54 -5.84 -4.76 6.08
CA SER A 54 -4.99 -3.60 6.23
C SER A 54 -4.46 -3.10 4.90
N ASN A 55 -3.86 -1.91 4.89
CA ASN A 55 -3.12 -1.43 3.73
C ASN A 55 -1.91 -2.30 3.35
N TRP A 56 -1.44 -3.20 4.24
CA TRP A 56 -0.22 -3.98 4.02
C TRP A 56 -0.30 -4.84 2.74
N ASP A 57 -1.41 -5.53 2.51
CA ASP A 57 -1.59 -6.46 1.38
C ASP A 57 -1.38 -5.77 0.02
N CYS A 58 -2.15 -4.72 -0.29
CA CYS A 58 -2.14 -4.03 -1.59
C CYS A 58 -1.06 -2.95 -1.73
N ARG A 59 -0.75 -2.21 -0.65
CA ARG A 59 0.16 -1.05 -0.68
C ARG A 59 1.63 -1.45 -0.48
N VAL A 60 1.89 -2.48 0.32
CA VAL A 60 3.26 -2.87 0.71
C VAL A 60 3.63 -4.18 0.05
N MET A 61 2.94 -5.29 0.37
CA MET A 61 3.32 -6.63 -0.06
C MET A 61 3.24 -6.78 -1.58
N LEU A 62 2.04 -6.65 -2.17
CA LEU A 62 1.86 -6.85 -3.61
C LEU A 62 2.59 -5.79 -4.45
N GLU A 63 2.64 -4.54 -4.00
CA GLU A 63 3.34 -3.47 -4.71
C GLU A 63 4.86 -3.70 -4.75
N SER A 64 5.48 -4.02 -3.62
CA SER A 64 6.93 -4.23 -3.54
C SER A 64 7.35 -5.47 -4.35
N GLU A 65 6.56 -6.54 -4.25
CA GLU A 65 6.81 -7.80 -4.96
C GLU A 65 6.67 -7.62 -6.49
N CYS A 66 5.64 -6.90 -6.95
CA CYS A 66 5.47 -6.54 -8.35
C CYS A 66 6.62 -5.66 -8.87
N ARG A 67 7.04 -4.64 -8.12
CA ARG A 67 8.19 -3.79 -8.48
C ARG A 67 9.48 -4.59 -8.58
N TYR A 68 9.78 -5.40 -7.56
CA TYR A 68 10.99 -6.23 -7.49
C TYR A 68 11.05 -7.22 -8.66
N LYS A 69 9.94 -7.87 -8.99
CA LYS A 69 9.85 -8.83 -10.12
C LYS A 69 9.57 -8.18 -11.48
N LYS A 70 9.49 -6.84 -11.56
CA LYS A 70 9.13 -6.07 -12.77
C LYS A 70 7.78 -6.50 -13.40
N ILE A 71 6.83 -6.94 -12.57
CA ILE A 71 5.49 -7.36 -12.99
C ILE A 71 4.57 -6.14 -12.96
N ARG A 72 3.80 -5.91 -14.03
CA ARG A 72 2.74 -4.89 -14.05
C ARG A 72 1.61 -5.32 -13.11
N LYS A 73 1.44 -4.62 -11.98
CA LYS A 73 0.34 -4.88 -11.04
C LYS A 73 -1.02 -4.55 -11.68
N PRO A 74 -2.04 -5.44 -11.61
CA PRO A 74 -3.37 -5.15 -12.13
C PRO A 74 -4.01 -3.91 -11.49
N PRO A 75 -4.62 -2.98 -12.26
CA PRO A 75 -5.11 -1.70 -11.73
C PRO A 75 -6.18 -1.79 -10.64
N TYR A 76 -6.96 -2.86 -10.58
CA TYR A 76 -7.96 -3.05 -9.51
C TYR A 76 -7.32 -3.26 -8.12
N PHE A 77 -6.02 -3.58 -8.03
CA PHE A 77 -5.26 -3.57 -6.78
C PHE A 77 -4.73 -2.17 -6.38
N ASN A 78 -4.97 -1.13 -7.18
CA ASN A 78 -4.60 0.25 -6.84
C ASN A 78 -5.70 1.02 -6.10
N ARG A 79 -6.82 0.38 -5.77
CA ARG A 79 -7.90 0.91 -4.94
C ARG A 79 -8.49 -0.21 -4.09
N TRP A 80 -8.63 -0.01 -2.79
CA TRP A 80 -9.15 -1.05 -1.90
C TRP A 80 -9.87 -0.47 -0.67
N ILE A 81 -10.61 -1.34 -0.01
CA ILE A 81 -11.28 -1.11 1.26
C ILE A 81 -10.45 -1.79 2.34
N ASN A 82 -9.80 -0.99 3.17
CA ASN A 82 -9.08 -1.41 4.37
C ASN A 82 -10.09 -1.55 5.50
N LEU A 83 -10.46 -2.80 5.81
CA LEU A 83 -11.53 -3.14 6.73
C LEU A 83 -11.26 -2.71 8.19
N LYS A 84 -10.00 -2.38 8.56
CA LYS A 84 -9.71 -1.75 9.85
C LYS A 84 -10.38 -0.39 10.02
N VAL A 85 -10.56 0.40 8.95
CA VAL A 85 -11.18 1.73 9.07
C VAL A 85 -12.63 1.64 9.56
N PRO A 86 -13.55 0.94 8.87
CA PRO A 86 -14.94 0.80 9.32
C PRO A 86 -15.06 -0.03 10.61
N PHE A 87 -14.16 -0.99 10.85
CA PHE A 87 -14.11 -1.70 12.13
C PHE A 87 -13.74 -0.76 13.29
N HIS A 88 -12.71 0.07 13.13
CA HIS A 88 -12.25 1.02 14.14
C HIS A 88 -13.33 2.07 14.48
N GLU A 89 -14.11 2.49 13.47
CA GLU A 89 -15.26 3.37 13.63
C GLU A 89 -16.39 2.71 14.45
N LEU A 90 -16.79 1.48 14.11
CA LEU A 90 -17.89 0.79 14.81
C LEU A 90 -17.51 0.29 16.22
N PHE A 91 -16.24 -0.07 16.45
CA PHE A 91 -15.74 -0.69 17.69
C PHE A 91 -14.89 0.26 18.55
N GLY A 92 -15.17 1.57 18.52
CA GLY A 92 -14.61 2.53 19.49
C GLY A 92 -13.08 2.68 19.45
N GLY A 93 -12.45 2.41 18.30
CA GLY A 93 -11.02 2.65 18.10
C GLY A 93 -10.06 1.56 18.62
N VAL A 94 -10.55 0.37 18.95
CA VAL A 94 -9.71 -0.71 19.51
C VAL A 94 -8.60 -1.13 18.54
N ARG A 95 -7.35 -1.04 19.01
CA ARG A 95 -6.18 -1.59 18.29
C ARG A 95 -6.15 -3.10 18.40
N CYS A 96 -6.38 -3.78 17.29
CA CYS A 96 -6.44 -5.23 17.21
C CYS A 96 -5.86 -5.80 15.90
N ASN A 97 -5.55 -7.10 15.92
CA ASN A 97 -5.28 -7.93 14.76
C ASN A 97 -6.58 -8.52 14.17
N LEU A 98 -6.51 -9.23 13.03
CA LEU A 98 -7.71 -9.72 12.34
C LEU A 98 -8.50 -10.73 13.18
N LYS A 99 -7.79 -11.62 13.89
CA LYS A 99 -8.42 -12.66 14.71
C LYS A 99 -9.15 -12.04 15.91
N GLU A 100 -8.50 -11.10 16.59
CA GLU A 100 -9.12 -10.30 17.65
C GLU A 100 -10.34 -9.53 17.14
N ALA A 101 -10.27 -8.89 15.97
CA ALA A 101 -11.40 -8.16 15.39
C ALA A 101 -12.60 -9.06 15.06
N VAL A 102 -12.35 -10.24 14.50
CA VAL A 102 -13.36 -11.28 14.24
C VAL A 102 -14.01 -11.72 15.56
N GLN A 103 -13.22 -11.94 16.62
CA GLN A 103 -13.73 -12.32 17.94
C GLN A 103 -14.51 -11.18 18.63
N LEU A 104 -14.06 -9.93 18.52
CA LEU A 104 -14.75 -8.74 19.04
C LEU A 104 -16.11 -8.50 18.34
N ALA A 105 -16.22 -8.88 17.06
CA ALA A 105 -17.49 -8.90 16.33
C ALA A 105 -18.42 -10.08 16.73
N GLY A 106 -18.05 -10.88 17.73
CA GLY A 106 -18.81 -12.06 18.17
C GLY A 106 -18.70 -13.26 17.23
N LEU A 107 -17.76 -13.26 16.28
CA LEU A 107 -17.57 -14.35 15.33
C LEU A 107 -16.47 -15.31 15.79
N ALA A 108 -16.74 -16.61 15.73
CA ALA A 108 -15.71 -17.63 15.92
C ALA A 108 -14.71 -17.61 14.75
N TRP A 109 -13.40 -17.64 15.05
CA TRP A 109 -12.34 -17.78 14.06
C TRP A 109 -12.42 -19.14 13.36
N GLN A 110 -12.30 -19.18 12.03
CA GLN A 110 -12.29 -20.42 11.24
C GLN A 110 -10.93 -20.67 10.57
N GLY A 111 -10.51 -21.93 10.51
CA GLY A 111 -9.23 -22.30 9.90
C GLY A 111 -8.01 -21.83 10.70
N ARG A 112 -6.85 -21.72 10.05
CA ARG A 112 -5.58 -21.39 10.73
C ARG A 112 -5.18 -19.93 10.50
N ALA A 113 -4.82 -19.24 11.57
CA ALA A 113 -4.27 -17.89 11.49
C ALA A 113 -3.02 -17.86 10.60
N HIS A 114 -2.86 -16.79 9.81
CA HIS A 114 -1.75 -16.61 8.86
C HIS A 114 -1.79 -17.56 7.66
N CYS A 115 -2.87 -18.32 7.47
CA CYS A 115 -3.16 -18.97 6.19
C CYS A 115 -4.00 -18.00 5.34
N GLY A 116 -3.42 -17.46 4.26
CA GLY A 116 -4.06 -16.38 3.48
C GLY A 116 -5.49 -16.67 3.00
N LEU A 117 -5.82 -17.93 2.71
CA LEU A 117 -7.19 -18.36 2.35
C LEU A 117 -8.15 -18.27 3.54
N ASP A 118 -7.72 -18.69 4.73
CA ASP A 118 -8.55 -18.64 5.93
C ASP A 118 -8.66 -17.21 6.47
N ASP A 119 -7.57 -16.43 6.44
CA ASP A 119 -7.57 -15.00 6.73
C ASP A 119 -8.55 -14.24 5.79
N ALA A 120 -8.56 -14.57 4.48
CA ALA A 120 -9.50 -13.99 3.52
C ALA A 120 -10.97 -14.36 3.81
N LYS A 121 -11.26 -15.63 4.15
CA LYS A 121 -12.61 -16.07 4.55
C LYS A 121 -13.10 -15.36 5.82
N ASN A 122 -12.25 -15.24 6.85
CA ASN A 122 -12.62 -14.53 8.07
C ASN A 122 -12.78 -13.02 7.82
N THR A 123 -11.97 -12.42 6.94
CA THR A 123 -12.15 -11.03 6.49
C THR A 123 -13.49 -10.83 5.78
N ALA A 124 -13.89 -11.76 4.90
CA ALA A 124 -15.19 -11.71 4.24
C ALA A 124 -16.38 -11.87 5.22
N ARG A 125 -16.24 -12.73 6.25
CA ARG A 125 -17.24 -12.87 7.32
C ARG A 125 -17.37 -11.60 8.17
N LEU A 126 -16.25 -10.95 8.50
CA LEU A 126 -16.23 -9.68 9.22
C LEU A 126 -16.85 -8.54 8.38
N LEU A 127 -16.55 -8.49 7.07
CA LEU A 127 -17.19 -7.55 6.14
C LEU A 127 -18.71 -7.74 6.11
N ALA A 128 -19.19 -8.98 5.97
CA ALA A 128 -20.62 -9.28 5.97
C ALA A 128 -21.30 -8.87 7.29
N PHE A 129 -20.68 -9.13 8.44
CA PHE A 129 -21.17 -8.66 9.73
C PHE A 129 -21.32 -7.13 9.78
N LEU A 130 -20.31 -6.39 9.32
CA LEU A 130 -20.35 -4.92 9.29
C LEU A 130 -21.42 -4.40 8.32
N MET A 131 -21.63 -5.06 7.17
CA MET A 131 -22.75 -4.76 6.26
C MET A 131 -24.11 -4.99 6.92
N HIS A 132 -24.28 -6.08 7.67
CA HIS A 132 -25.51 -6.35 8.44
C HIS A 132 -25.74 -5.35 9.59
N LYS A 133 -24.70 -4.68 10.08
CA LYS A 133 -24.81 -3.54 11.00
C LYS A 133 -25.13 -2.20 10.31
N GLY A 134 -25.38 -2.21 9.00
CA GLY A 134 -25.76 -1.03 8.22
C GLY A 134 -24.58 -0.16 7.76
N PHE A 135 -23.34 -0.63 7.92
CA PHE A 135 -22.16 0.15 7.54
C PHE A 135 -22.08 0.33 6.01
N LYS A 136 -21.88 1.57 5.54
CA LYS A 136 -21.74 1.91 4.12
C LYS A 136 -20.26 2.00 3.74
N PHE A 137 -19.83 1.18 2.78
CA PHE A 137 -18.42 1.07 2.42
C PHE A 137 -18.03 1.97 1.24
N PHE A 138 -16.82 2.53 1.35
CA PHE A 138 -16.19 3.35 0.32
C PHE A 138 -14.71 2.94 0.18
N ILE A 139 -14.08 3.29 -0.93
CA ILE A 139 -12.63 3.11 -1.11
C ILE A 139 -11.88 3.92 -0.05
N THR A 140 -11.24 3.24 0.90
CA THR A 140 -10.52 3.88 2.01
C THR A 140 -9.11 4.31 1.61
N ASP A 141 -8.49 3.61 0.65
CA ASP A 141 -7.12 3.87 0.25
C ASP A 141 -6.89 3.52 -1.24
N LYS A 142 -5.94 4.23 -1.85
CA LYS A 142 -5.56 4.11 -3.26
C LYS A 142 -4.06 4.31 -3.44
N LEU A 143 -3.48 3.60 -4.41
CA LEU A 143 -2.13 3.84 -4.88
C LEU A 143 -2.18 4.67 -6.17
N MET A 144 -1.54 5.84 -6.17
CA MET A 144 -1.38 6.64 -7.38
C MET A 144 -0.33 5.99 -8.26
N CYS A 145 -0.72 5.49 -9.43
CA CYS A 145 0.22 5.07 -10.46
C CYS A 145 0.74 6.33 -11.15
N GLN A 146 2.03 6.65 -11.02
CA GLN A 146 2.64 7.64 -11.89
C GLN A 146 2.78 7.02 -13.28
N SER A 147 1.90 7.43 -14.20
CA SER A 147 2.10 7.20 -15.63
C SER A 147 3.25 8.08 -16.10
N THR A 148 4.46 7.55 -16.11
CA THR A 148 5.53 8.07 -16.97
C THR A 148 5.16 7.73 -18.41
N ASP A 149 4.25 8.51 -18.96
CA ASP A 149 3.96 8.53 -20.39
C ASP A 149 5.12 9.24 -21.08
N HIS A 150 6.24 8.51 -21.24
CA HIS A 150 7.37 8.95 -22.05
C HIS A 150 7.00 8.87 -23.52
N SER A 151 6.12 9.77 -23.95
CA SER A 151 5.98 10.17 -25.34
C SER A 151 7.31 10.81 -25.76
N SER A 152 8.19 9.99 -26.31
CA SER A 152 9.53 10.37 -26.75
C SER A 152 9.44 11.20 -28.02
N THR A 153 9.25 12.51 -27.85
CA THR A 153 9.42 13.48 -28.95
C THR A 153 10.71 14.25 -28.73
N TRP A 154 11.79 13.77 -29.35
CA TRP A 154 13.04 14.51 -29.42
C TRP A 154 12.86 15.79 -30.25
N LYS A 155 13.19 16.95 -29.67
CA LYS A 155 13.56 18.16 -30.41
C LYS A 155 14.77 18.82 -29.74
N GLN A 156 15.66 19.36 -30.56
CA GLN A 156 16.99 19.84 -30.16
C GLN A 156 16.96 21.22 -29.47
N PRO A 157 18.06 21.63 -28.80
CA PRO A 157 18.14 22.89 -28.08
C PRO A 157 18.54 24.07 -29.00
N GLN A 158 17.97 25.26 -28.74
CA GLN A 158 18.59 26.52 -29.12
C GLN A 158 18.13 27.69 -28.24
N GLU A 159 18.91 28.77 -28.24
CA GLU A 159 18.99 29.80 -27.19
C GLU A 159 18.05 30.99 -27.38
N HIS A 160 17.73 31.72 -26.30
CA HIS A 160 18.07 33.15 -26.09
C HIS A 160 17.31 33.80 -24.90
N LEU A 161 18.04 34.59 -24.10
CA LEU A 161 17.58 35.53 -23.06
C LEU A 161 17.38 36.95 -23.68
N PRO A 162 16.62 37.93 -23.10
CA PRO A 162 16.86 38.49 -21.75
C PRO A 162 15.66 39.09 -20.94
N ILE A 163 16.00 39.68 -19.78
CA ILE A 163 15.20 40.28 -18.66
C ILE A 163 15.92 41.60 -18.29
N PRO A 164 15.33 42.80 -17.94
CA PRO A 164 14.30 43.12 -16.90
C PRO A 164 13.19 44.12 -17.43
N PRO A 165 12.40 44.96 -16.66
CA PRO A 165 12.40 45.27 -15.20
C PRO A 165 11.05 45.39 -14.42
N TYR A 166 11.21 45.23 -13.09
CA TYR A 166 10.52 45.85 -11.94
C TYR A 166 9.20 46.67 -12.11
N HIS A 167 8.21 46.41 -11.25
CA HIS A 167 8.00 47.22 -10.02
C HIS A 167 7.09 46.49 -8.98
N PRO A 168 7.12 46.84 -7.67
CA PRO A 168 6.67 45.92 -6.61
C PRO A 168 5.59 46.43 -5.63
N HIS A 169 4.88 45.46 -5.01
CA HIS A 169 4.00 45.58 -3.82
C HIS A 169 2.64 46.31 -4.01
N LYS A 170 1.52 45.99 -3.33
CA LYS A 170 1.19 45.03 -2.24
C LYS A 170 -0.22 44.44 -2.45
N LEU A 171 -0.45 43.17 -2.06
CA LEU A 171 -1.50 42.86 -1.07
C LEU A 171 -1.22 41.51 -0.37
N LYS A 172 -1.21 41.56 0.96
CA LYS A 172 -1.25 40.45 1.93
C LYS A 172 -2.72 40.18 2.30
N ASP A 173 -3.19 39.05 2.83
CA ASP A 173 -2.64 37.75 3.25
C ASP A 173 -3.86 36.80 3.32
N LEU A 174 -3.76 35.51 2.95
CA LEU A 174 -4.27 34.40 3.80
C LEU A 174 -3.85 32.99 3.32
N HIS A 175 -2.84 32.44 4.00
CA HIS A 175 -2.71 31.05 4.44
C HIS A 175 -3.15 29.87 3.52
N ASN A 176 -2.15 29.14 3.00
CA ASN A 176 -2.21 27.68 2.92
C ASN A 176 -0.78 27.09 3.06
N PRO A 177 -0.44 26.37 4.14
CA PRO A 177 0.94 25.94 4.38
C PRO A 177 1.33 24.76 3.48
N LEU A 178 2.48 24.88 2.83
CA LEU A 178 3.09 23.87 1.98
C LEU A 178 3.22 22.51 2.69
N ILE A 179 2.50 21.50 2.21
CA ILE A 179 2.67 20.12 2.67
C ILE A 179 4.01 19.60 2.13
N GLN A 180 5.05 19.72 2.95
CA GLN A 180 6.38 19.17 2.64
C GLN A 180 6.29 17.63 2.64
N LEU A 181 6.17 17.06 1.44
CA LEU A 181 5.88 15.64 1.22
C LEU A 181 7.11 14.78 1.52
N HIS A 182 7.31 14.38 2.78
CA HIS A 182 8.38 13.44 3.13
C HIS A 182 8.13 12.06 2.48
N PRO A 183 9.14 11.44 1.85
CA PRO A 183 8.99 10.14 1.20
C PRO A 183 8.69 9.01 2.21
N LEU A 184 8.17 7.89 1.69
CA LEU A 184 7.90 6.68 2.48
C LEU A 184 9.09 5.71 2.39
N CYS A 185 9.40 5.01 3.49
CA CYS A 185 10.40 3.93 3.45
C CYS A 185 9.91 2.71 2.65
N TYR A 186 10.83 1.83 2.28
CA TYR A 186 10.51 0.47 1.78
C TYR A 186 9.61 -0.33 2.75
N CYS A 187 9.62 0.03 4.04
CA CYS A 187 8.75 -0.52 5.07
C CYS A 187 7.33 0.08 5.15
N GLY A 188 6.97 1.02 4.26
CA GLY A 188 5.64 1.62 4.15
C GLY A 188 5.29 2.71 5.17
N VAL A 189 6.17 3.07 6.11
CA VAL A 189 5.98 4.22 7.02
C VAL A 189 6.62 5.50 6.49
N LYS A 190 6.19 6.66 6.99
CA LYS A 190 6.83 7.96 6.72
C LYS A 190 8.31 7.88 7.09
N SER A 191 9.19 8.36 6.22
CA SER A 191 10.62 8.46 6.49
C SER A 191 10.92 9.46 7.61
N SER A 192 12.02 9.23 8.34
CA SER A 192 12.57 10.20 9.29
C SER A 192 13.70 10.99 8.64
N LYS A 193 13.64 12.31 8.73
CA LYS A 193 14.72 13.20 8.25
C LYS A 193 15.84 13.24 9.31
N GLY A 194 17.06 12.93 8.90
CA GLY A 194 18.29 13.02 9.70
C GLY A 194 19.30 13.99 9.08
N MET A 195 20.35 14.30 9.84
CA MET A 195 21.48 15.15 9.40
C MET A 195 22.80 14.43 9.71
N VAL A 196 23.75 14.48 8.78
CA VAL A 196 25.09 13.95 9.00
C VAL A 196 25.88 14.87 9.95
N ARG A 197 26.10 14.40 11.17
CA ARG A 197 26.90 15.11 12.19
C ARG A 197 28.40 14.80 12.16
N LYS A 198 28.81 13.69 11.55
CA LYS A 198 30.21 13.28 11.46
C LYS A 198 31.00 14.24 10.55
N PRO A 199 32.25 14.60 10.89
CA PRO A 199 33.08 15.42 10.02
C PRO A 199 33.37 14.73 8.69
N GLY A 200 33.32 15.48 7.59
CA GLY A 200 33.58 15.00 6.24
C GLY A 200 32.77 15.72 5.15
N PRO A 201 32.93 15.37 3.86
CA PRO A 201 32.37 16.12 2.72
C PRO A 201 30.84 16.19 2.63
N LYS A 202 30.10 15.49 3.50
CA LYS A 202 28.64 15.51 3.61
C LYS A 202 28.15 15.97 4.99
N GLN A 203 29.03 16.51 5.84
CA GLN A 203 28.63 17.07 7.13
C GLN A 203 27.57 18.16 6.94
N GLY A 204 26.55 18.20 7.80
CA GLY A 204 25.41 19.10 7.68
C GLY A 204 24.38 18.71 6.60
N SER A 205 24.70 17.78 5.69
CA SER A 205 23.73 17.31 4.69
C SER A 205 22.59 16.53 5.34
N PHE A 206 21.37 16.75 4.83
CA PHE A 206 20.17 16.05 5.27
C PHE A 206 19.92 14.78 4.47
N PHE A 207 19.38 13.75 5.12
CA PHE A 207 18.96 12.50 4.50
C PHE A 207 17.62 12.05 5.07
N PHE A 208 16.91 11.20 4.33
CA PHE A 208 15.73 10.47 4.79
C PHE A 208 16.12 9.02 5.06
N GLY A 209 15.72 8.51 6.22
CA GLY A 209 15.93 7.13 6.63
C GLY A 209 14.61 6.44 7.00
N CYS A 210 14.67 5.14 7.26
CA CYS A 210 13.54 4.36 7.77
C CYS A 210 12.96 5.00 9.06
N GLY A 211 11.71 5.48 9.00
CA GLY A 211 11.05 6.10 10.17
C GLY A 211 10.59 5.11 11.26
N ASN A 212 10.71 3.80 11.00
CA ASN A 212 10.53 2.77 12.01
C ASN A 212 11.92 2.29 12.46
N TRP A 213 12.64 3.19 13.14
CA TRP A 213 13.95 2.96 13.74
C TRP A 213 13.83 2.98 15.26
N THR A 214 14.42 2.00 15.94
CA THR A 214 14.56 2.01 17.41
C THR A 214 15.97 1.58 17.82
N ALA A 215 16.47 2.08 18.94
CA ALA A 215 17.80 1.71 19.43
C ALA A 215 17.97 0.20 19.66
N ALA A 216 16.90 -0.51 20.02
CA ALA A 216 16.91 -1.95 20.30
C ALA A 216 16.75 -2.85 19.07
N ARG A 217 16.29 -2.34 17.91
CA ARG A 217 16.03 -3.16 16.71
C ARG A 217 16.59 -2.57 15.40
N GLY A 218 17.26 -1.42 15.48
CA GLY A 218 17.74 -0.68 14.31
C GLY A 218 16.61 -0.19 13.42
N ALA A 219 16.93 0.06 12.14
CA ALA A 219 15.95 0.40 11.11
C ALA A 219 15.19 -0.85 10.64
N ARG A 220 13.85 -0.78 10.56
CA ARG A 220 13.02 -1.87 10.00
C ARG A 220 13.31 -2.18 8.52
N CYS A 221 13.94 -1.28 7.78
CA CYS A 221 14.41 -1.53 6.41
C CYS A 221 15.59 -0.61 6.07
N LEU A 222 16.35 -0.98 5.03
CA LEU A 222 17.53 -0.25 4.55
C LEU A 222 17.18 0.96 3.65
N TYR A 223 16.01 1.59 3.86
CA TYR A 223 15.66 2.80 3.13
C TYR A 223 16.54 3.97 3.56
N PHE A 224 17.24 4.55 2.58
CA PHE A 224 18.08 5.73 2.71
C PHE A 224 17.98 6.54 1.41
N GLU A 225 17.80 7.85 1.52
CA GLU A 225 17.76 8.79 0.39
C GLU A 225 18.34 10.13 0.82
N TRP A 226 19.15 10.80 -0.02
CA TRP A 226 19.59 12.15 0.30
C TRP A 226 18.43 13.13 0.12
N ALA A 227 18.26 14.07 1.05
CA ALA A 227 17.33 15.17 0.79
C ALA A 227 17.94 16.07 -0.28
N SER A 228 17.16 16.42 -1.31
CA SER A 228 17.52 17.49 -2.24
C SER A 228 17.81 18.79 -1.47
N PRO A 229 18.76 19.63 -1.94
CA PRO A 229 19.02 20.96 -1.38
C PRO A 229 17.75 21.83 -1.30
#